data_AF-A0AAU8CDE5-F1
#
_entry.id   AF-A0AAU8CDE5-F1
#
_cell.length_a   1.000
_cell.length_b   1.000
_cell.length_c   1.000
_cell.angle_alpha   90.00
_cell.angle_beta   90.00
_cell.angle_gamma   90.00
#
_symmetry.space_group_name_H-M   'P 1'
#
loop_
_entity.id
_entity.type
_entity.pdbx_description
1 polymer ?
#
loop_
_entity_poly.entity_id
_entity_poly.type
_entity_poly.pdbx_seq_one_letter_code
_entity_poly.pdbx_strand_id
1 'polypeptide(L)' 'MSDYDDAEKRDVLRDVADELREEDSEEAERVAAIVHRVSDIYDEDEDVDAQHVYLNMRNILQISEQGGIER' A
#
# COMPACT_ATOMS: atom_id res chain seq x y z
N MET A 1 -8.69 16.03 -11.63
CA MET A 1 -7.73 15.51 -10.65
C MET A 1 -8.02 16.25 -9.36
N SER A 2 -8.12 15.53 -8.24
CA SER A 2 -8.45 16.15 -6.95
C SER A 2 -7.46 17.29 -6.64
N ASP A 3 -7.93 18.42 -6.12
CA ASP A 3 -7.14 19.62 -5.78
C ASP A 3 -6.19 19.42 -4.58
N TYR A 4 -5.99 18.17 -4.12
CA TYR A 4 -5.11 17.85 -3.00
C TYR A 4 -3.65 17.84 -3.45
N ASP A 5 -2.77 18.45 -2.65
CA ASP A 5 -1.33 18.34 -2.85
C ASP A 5 -0.84 16.91 -2.50
N ASP A 6 0.38 16.58 -2.91
CA ASP A 6 0.91 15.22 -2.75
C ASP A 6 1.24 14.90 -1.28
N ALA A 7 1.64 15.89 -0.47
CA ALA A 7 1.84 15.70 0.97
C ALA A 7 0.53 15.36 1.68
N GLU A 8 -0.56 16.05 1.34
CA GLU A 8 -1.89 15.79 1.87
C GLU A 8 -2.38 14.37 1.50
N LYS A 9 -2.16 13.94 0.25
CA LYS A 9 -2.48 12.56 -0.16
C LYS A 9 -1.67 11.53 0.61
N ARG A 10 -0.36 11.77 0.78
CA ARG A 10 0.54 10.89 1.51
C ARG A 10 0.09 10.74 2.97
N ASP A 11 -0.17 11.87 3.63
CA ASP A 11 -0.51 11.91 5.04
C ASP A 11 -1.86 11.21 5.29
N VAL A 12 -2.88 11.47 4.47
CA VAL A 12 -4.17 10.76 4.55
C VAL A 12 -4.01 9.24 4.37
N LEU A 13 -3.18 8.80 3.42
CA LEU A 13 -2.94 7.36 3.21
C LEU A 13 -2.20 6.73 4.40
N ARG A 14 -1.26 7.45 5.01
CA ARG A 14 -0.56 6.99 6.20
C ARG A 14 -1.48 6.89 7.41
N ASP A 15 -2.34 7.89 7.62
CA ASP A 15 -3.36 7.88 8.68
C ASP A 15 -4.29 6.67 8.53
N VAL A 16 -4.80 6.40 7.32
CA VAL A 16 -5.63 5.23 7.05
C VAL A 16 -4.87 3.92 7.28
N ALA A 17 -3.59 3.85 6.89
CA ALA A 17 -2.77 2.67 7.15
C ALA A 17 -2.56 2.44 8.65
N ASP A 18 -2.41 3.50 9.44
CA ASP A 18 -2.28 3.40 10.89
C ASP A 18 -3.59 2.99 11.56
N GLU A 19 -4.74 3.54 11.14
CA GLU A 19 -6.06 3.10 11.60
C GLU A 19 -6.29 1.61 11.32
N LEU A 20 -5.88 1.12 10.15
CA LEU A 20 -5.98 -0.30 9.79
C LEU A 20 -5.08 -1.20 10.66
N ARG A 21 -3.96 -0.70 11.18
CA ARG A 21 -3.11 -1.48 12.10
C ARG A 21 -3.71 -1.60 13.50
N GLU A 22 -4.66 -0.74 13.85
CA GLU A 22 -5.40 -0.86 15.12
C GLU A 22 -6.40 -2.02 15.08
N GLU A 23 -6.81 -2.45 13.88
CA GLU A 23 -7.61 -3.66 13.69
C GLU A 23 -6.70 -4.88 13.90
N ASP A 24 -6.86 -5.58 15.04
CA ASP A 24 -6.10 -6.79 15.43
C ASP A 24 -6.41 -8.01 14.52
N SER A 25 -6.10 -7.92 13.22
CA SER A 25 -6.28 -9.00 12.24
C SER A 25 -5.16 -9.02 11.21
N GLU A 26 -4.78 -10.24 10.77
CA GLU A 26 -3.77 -10.41 9.73
C GLU A 26 -4.19 -9.79 8.39
N GLU A 27 -5.49 -9.73 8.12
CA GLU A 27 -6.03 -9.11 6.91
C GLU A 27 -5.83 -7.60 6.95
N ALA A 28 -6.15 -6.96 8.08
CA ALA A 28 -5.99 -5.52 8.24
C ALA A 28 -4.51 -5.10 8.18
N GLU A 29 -3.59 -5.88 8.79
CA GLU A 29 -2.14 -5.62 8.67
C GLU A 29 -1.66 -5.68 7.21
N ARG A 30 -2.16 -6.63 6.42
CA ARG A 30 -1.83 -6.73 4.98
C ARG A 30 -2.37 -5.53 4.20
N VAL A 31 -3.60 -5.10 4.49
CA VAL A 31 -4.20 -3.92 3.84
C VAL A 31 -3.44 -2.66 4.25
N ALA A 32 -3.10 -2.49 5.52
CA ALA A 32 -2.30 -1.38 6.02
C ALA A 32 -0.95 -1.27 5.30
N ALA A 33 -0.25 -2.39 5.14
CA ALA A 33 1.03 -2.42 4.44
C ALA A 33 0.90 -1.99 2.96
N ILE A 34 -0.19 -2.40 2.28
CA ILE A 34 -0.48 -1.99 0.91
C ILE A 34 -0.75 -0.48 0.84
N VAL A 35 -1.64 0.03 1.70
CA VAL A 35 -2.03 1.45 1.71
C VAL A 35 -0.81 2.33 1.99
N HIS A 36 0.03 1.94 2.95
CA HIS A 36 1.28 2.63 3.22
C HIS A 36 2.20 2.63 1.99
N ARG A 37 2.32 1.50 1.27
CA ARG A 37 3.17 1.43 0.06
C ARG A 37 2.66 2.28 -1.09
N VAL A 38 1.34 2.49 -1.18
CA VAL A 38 0.76 3.45 -2.13
C VAL A 38 1.10 4.89 -1.71
N SER A 39 1.18 5.18 -0.42
CA SER A 39 1.55 6.52 0.07
C SER A 39 2.95 6.96 -0.39
N ASP A 40 3.89 6.01 -0.54
CA ASP A 40 5.26 6.28 -1.00
C ASP A 40 5.30 6.91 -2.40
N ILE A 41 4.27 6.71 -3.25
CA ILE A 41 4.18 7.34 -4.58
C ILE A 41 4.10 8.87 -4.49
N TYR A 42 3.59 9.38 -3.37
CA TYR A 42 3.41 10.81 -3.13
C TYR A 42 4.53 11.41 -2.26
N ASP A 43 5.52 10.61 -1.87
CA ASP A 43 6.65 11.08 -1.08
C ASP A 43 7.81 11.45 -2.03
N GLU A 44 8.21 12.73 -2.02
CA GLU A 44 9.24 13.24 -2.94
C GLU A 44 10.65 12.67 -2.64
N ASP A 45 10.85 12.16 -1.42
CA ASP A 45 12.09 11.51 -0.99
C ASP A 45 12.16 10.02 -1.36
N GLU A 46 11.03 9.42 -1.81
CA GLU A 46 10.94 8.01 -2.22
C GLU A 46 11.01 7.88 -3.75
N ASP A 47 11.90 7.03 -4.24
CA ASP A 47 11.97 6.69 -5.67
C ASP A 47 10.99 5.54 -6.00
N VAL A 48 9.69 5.82 -5.86
CA VAL A 48 8.61 4.84 -6.01
C VAL A 48 7.61 5.30 -7.06
N ASP A 49 7.61 4.62 -8.22
CA ASP A 49 6.61 4.85 -9.26
C ASP A 49 5.35 3.98 -9.06
N ALA A 50 4.19 4.53 -9.40
CA ALA A 50 2.89 3.86 -9.28
C ALA A 50 2.84 2.52 -10.04
N GLN A 51 3.55 2.40 -11.17
CA GLN A 51 3.65 1.16 -11.92
C GLN A 51 4.37 0.07 -11.11
N HIS A 52 5.37 0.44 -10.32
CA HIS A 52 6.12 -0.47 -9.48
C HIS A 52 5.24 -1.03 -8.35
N VAL A 53 4.47 -0.16 -7.68
CA VAL A 53 3.51 -0.56 -6.65
C VAL A 53 2.46 -1.53 -7.21
N TYR A 54 1.89 -1.20 -8.38
CA TYR A 54 0.92 -2.05 -9.06
C TYR A 54 1.48 -3.44 -9.43
N LEU A 55 2.69 -3.49 -10.01
CA LEU A 55 3.34 -4.76 -10.38
C LEU A 55 3.65 -5.62 -9.14
N ASN A 56 4.06 -5.00 -8.04
CA ASN A 56 4.32 -5.69 -6.78
C ASN A 56 3.03 -6.30 -6.20
N MET A 57 1.96 -5.50 -6.09
CA MET A 57 0.65 -5.97 -5.62
C MET A 57 0.08 -7.09 -6.50
N ARG A 58 0.13 -6.92 -7.83
CA ARG A 58 -0.35 -7.93 -8.77
C ARG A 58 0.36 -9.27 -8.56
N ASN A 59 1.67 -9.25 -8.34
CA ASN A 59 2.44 -10.44 -8.08
C ASN A 59 2.03 -11.11 -6.76
N ILE A 60 1.86 -10.33 -5.68
CA ILE A 60 1.40 -10.83 -4.38
C ILE A 60 0.03 -11.52 -4.50
N LEU A 61 -0.92 -10.89 -5.19
CA LEU A 61 -2.25 -11.47 -5.41
C LEU A 61 -2.18 -12.76 -6.25
N GLN A 62 -1.39 -12.78 -7.33
CA GLN A 62 -1.21 -13.96 -8.16
C GLN A 62 -0.56 -15.15 -7.42
N ILE A 63 0.40 -14.88 -6.53
CA ILE A 63 1.02 -15.91 -5.69
C ILE A 63 0.01 -16.42 -4.64
N SER A 64 -0.78 -15.52 -4.07
CA SER A 64 -1.81 -15.87 -3.07
C SER A 64 -2.90 -16.76 -3.68
N GLU A 65 -3.36 -16.46 -4.90
CA GLU A 65 -4.31 -17.28 -5.66
C GLU A 65 -3.76 -18.69 -5.99
N GLN A 66 -2.43 -18.83 -6.08
CA GLN A 66 -1.76 -20.09 -6.39
C GLN A 66 -1.41 -20.94 -5.16
N GLY A 67 -1.78 -20.50 -3.95
CA GLY A 67 -1.53 -21.23 -2.70
C GLY A 67 -0.20 -20.89 -2.01
N GLY A 68 0.46 -19.79 -2.36
CA GLY A 68 1.69 -19.31 -1.72
C GLY A 68 2.98 -19.77 -2.40
N ILE A 69 4.14 -19.41 -1.81
CA ILE A 69 5.50 -19.76 -2.31
C ILE A 69 5.90 -21.20 -1.92
N GLU A 70 5.17 -21.83 -0.98
CA GLU A 70 5.49 -23.16 -0.48
C GLU A 70 4.97 -24.26 -1.42
N ARG A 71 5.84 -24.71 -2.32
CA ARG A 71 5.85 -26.10 -2.80
C ARG A 71 7.19 -26.75 -2.44
#